data_AF-A0A930FFV5-F1
#
_entry.id   AF-A0A930FFV5-F1
#
_cell.length_a   1.000
_cell.length_b   1.000
_cell.length_c   1.000
_cell.angle_alpha   90.00
_cell.angle_beta   90.00
_cell.angle_gamma   90.00
#
_symmetry.space_group_name_H-M   'P 1'
#
loop_
_entity.id
_entity.type
_entity.pdbx_description
1 polymer ?
#
loop_
_entity_poly.entity_id
_entity_poly.type
_entity_poly.pdbx_seq_one_letter_code
_entity_poly.pdbx_strand_id
1 'polypeptide(L)'
;MKENDFITITNIKEYIEMGMIKIGEVLHLKKEPENAYDMEAILVEDKNEIPIGHVANSVHSVAKGTHSAGYIYQSFKDSILCTVKF
;
A
#
# COMPACT_ATOMS: atom_id res chain seq x y z
N MET A 1 11.13 3.93 -6.32
CA MET A 1 10.82 2.50 -6.57
C MET A 1 11.31 2.14 -7.95
N LYS A 2 11.87 0.95 -8.10
CA LYS A 2 12.33 0.36 -9.36
C LYS A 2 11.28 -0.59 -9.90
N GLU A 3 11.40 -0.91 -11.18
CA GLU A 3 10.67 -2.01 -11.79
C GLU A 3 11.02 -3.31 -11.02
N ASN A 4 10.00 -4.00 -10.50
CA ASN A 4 10.07 -5.16 -9.58
C ASN A 4 10.20 -4.87 -8.07
N ASP A 5 10.02 -3.63 -7.60
CA ASP A 5 9.76 -3.40 -6.18
C ASP A 5 8.31 -3.76 -5.83
N PHE A 6 8.13 -4.72 -4.93
CA PHE A 6 6.82 -5.12 -4.43
C PHE A 6 6.59 -4.62 -3.02
N ILE A 7 5.33 -4.41 -2.66
CA ILE A 7 4.89 -4.11 -1.29
C ILE A 7 3.83 -5.12 -0.87
N THR A 8 3.62 -5.25 0.43
CA THR A 8 2.45 -5.96 0.97
C THR A 8 1.40 -4.95 1.39
N ILE A 9 0.15 -5.13 0.95
CA ILE A 9 -0.99 -4.34 1.41
C ILE A 9 -1.75 -5.15 2.46
N THR A 10 -2.10 -4.50 3.56
CA THR A 10 -2.79 -5.09 4.71
C THR A 10 -4.16 -4.44 4.91
N ASN A 11 -5.00 -5.10 5.72
CA ASN A 11 -6.37 -4.66 6.01
C ASN A 11 -7.31 -4.61 4.79
N ILE A 12 -7.10 -5.52 3.83
CA ILE A 12 -7.80 -5.55 2.52
C ILE A 12 -8.87 -6.64 2.39
N LYS A 13 -9.08 -7.48 3.42
CA LYS A 13 -9.88 -8.72 3.30
C LYS A 13 -11.29 -8.45 2.78
N GLU A 14 -12.01 -7.51 3.41
CA GLU A 14 -13.39 -7.18 3.04
C GLU A 14 -13.48 -6.61 1.61
N TYR A 15 -12.50 -5.82 1.19
CA TYR A 15 -12.44 -5.22 -0.15
C TYR A 15 -12.14 -6.25 -1.25
N ILE A 16 -11.39 -7.31 -0.93
CA ILE A 16 -11.21 -8.47 -1.82
C ILE A 16 -12.53 -9.22 -1.95
N GLU A 17 -13.24 -9.49 -0.85
CA GLU A 17 -14.53 -10.19 -0.85
C GLU A 17 -15.62 -9.40 -1.61
N MET A 18 -15.57 -8.07 -1.58
CA MET A 18 -16.41 -7.17 -2.37
C MET A 18 -15.99 -7.07 -3.85
N GLY A 19 -14.85 -7.67 -4.24
CA GLY A 19 -14.34 -7.63 -5.60
C GLY A 19 -13.82 -6.25 -6.05
N MET A 20 -13.48 -5.38 -5.09
CA MET A 20 -12.91 -4.05 -5.34
C MET A 20 -11.42 -4.12 -5.69
N ILE A 21 -10.71 -5.13 -5.19
CA ILE A 21 -9.29 -5.35 -5.47
C ILE A 21 -9.15 -6.60 -6.34
N LYS A 22 -8.55 -6.43 -7.52
CA LYS A 22 -8.31 -7.51 -8.48
C LYS A 22 -6.90 -7.39 -9.04
N ILE A 23 -6.34 -8.51 -9.50
CA ILE A 23 -5.06 -8.51 -10.23
C ILE A 23 -5.18 -7.59 -11.46
N GLY A 24 -4.20 -6.72 -11.63
CA GLY A 24 -4.17 -5.70 -12.68
C GLY A 24 -4.81 -4.37 -12.29
N GLU A 25 -5.51 -4.29 -11.15
CA GLU A 25 -6.08 -3.03 -10.68
C GLU A 25 -4.97 -2.04 -10.31
N VAL A 26 -5.19 -0.77 -10.62
CA VAL A 26 -4.30 0.33 -10.25
C VAL A 26 -4.82 0.99 -8.99
N LEU A 27 -3.96 1.08 -7.97
CA LEU A 27 -4.26 1.67 -6.67
C LEU A 27 -3.36 2.88 -6.41
N HIS A 28 -3.81 3.78 -5.55
CA HIS A 28 -3.07 4.94 -5.10
C HIS A 28 -2.43 4.66 -3.74
N LEU A 29 -1.12 4.88 -3.65
CA LEU A 29 -0.40 4.92 -2.37
C LEU A 29 -0.24 6.38 -1.97
N LYS A 30 -0.61 6.73 -0.75
CA LYS A 30 -0.60 8.11 -0.25
C LYS A 30 -0.01 8.15 1.15
N LYS A 31 0.98 9.01 1.36
CA LYS A 31 1.56 9.18 2.70
C LYS A 31 0.55 9.78 3.66
N GLU A 32 0.57 9.31 4.90
CA GLU A 32 -0.28 9.79 5.98
C GLU A 32 0.60 10.26 7.16
N PRO A 33 1.34 11.38 7.03
CA PRO A 33 2.27 11.83 8.05
C PRO A 33 1.60 12.22 9.38
N GLU A 34 0.30 12.52 9.34
CA GLU A 34 -0.53 12.83 10.52
C GLU A 34 -1.09 11.58 11.21
N ASN A 35 -0.72 10.37 10.76
CA ASN A 35 -1.14 9.13 11.40
C ASN A 35 -0.60 9.08 12.84
N ALA A 36 -1.51 8.87 13.80
CA ALA A 36 -1.20 8.93 15.23
C ALA A 36 -0.29 7.79 15.73
N TYR A 37 -0.12 6.72 14.94
CA TYR A 37 0.61 5.51 15.34
C TYR A 37 1.94 5.34 14.60
N ASP A 38 1.98 5.74 13.33
CA ASP A 38 3.14 5.53 12.45
C ASP A 38 3.29 6.72 11.48
N MET A 39 4.28 7.57 11.70
CA MET A 39 4.54 8.74 10.83
C MET A 39 4.96 8.34 9.40
N GLU A 40 5.35 7.08 9.21
CA GLU A 40 5.69 6.51 7.89
C GLU A 40 4.52 5.72 7.28
N ALA A 41 3.30 5.87 7.83
CA ALA A 41 2.11 5.25 7.29
C ALA A 41 1.86 5.66 5.84
N ILE A 42 1.50 4.67 5.01
CA ILE A 42 1.11 4.85 3.62
C ILE A 42 -0.26 4.20 3.44
N LEU A 43 -1.27 5.04 3.26
CA LEU A 43 -2.62 4.65 2.94
C LEU A 43 -2.71 4.13 1.51
N VAL A 44 -3.55 3.11 1.31
CA VAL A 44 -3.91 2.61 -0.02
C VAL A 44 -5.35 3.01 -0.32
N GLU A 45 -5.54 3.72 -1.42
CA GLU A 45 -6.83 4.17 -1.93
C GLU A 45 -7.13 3.51 -3.29
N ASP A 46 -8.41 3.31 -3.60
CA ASP A 46 -8.83 2.92 -4.95
C ASP A 46 -8.78 4.13 -5.92
N LYS A 47 -9.29 3.94 -7.15
CA LYS A 47 -9.35 5.01 -8.15
C LYS A 47 -10.33 6.14 -7.82
N ASN A 48 -11.23 5.93 -6.87
CA ASN A 48 -12.23 6.90 -6.40
C ASN A 48 -11.82 7.52 -5.05
N GLU A 49 -10.54 7.39 -4.67
CA GLU A 49 -9.99 7.89 -3.39
C GLU A 49 -10.65 7.24 -2.16
N ILE A 50 -11.21 6.04 -2.31
CA ILE A 50 -11.78 5.28 -1.19
C ILE A 50 -10.64 4.54 -0.48
N PRO A 51 -10.43 4.74 0.84
CA PRO A 51 -9.47 3.99 1.63
C PRO A 51 -9.80 2.49 1.62
N ILE A 52 -8.82 1.66 1.25
CA ILE A 52 -9.00 0.19 1.16
C ILE A 52 -7.93 -0.61 1.92
N GLY A 53 -6.88 0.02 2.43
CA GLY A 53 -5.84 -0.68 3.18
C GLY A 53 -4.63 0.19 3.48
N HIS A 54 -3.57 -0.43 3.98
CA HIS A 54 -2.30 0.24 4.27
C HIS A 54 -1.11 -0.62 3.82
N VAL A 55 -0.02 0.03 3.44
CA VAL A 55 1.25 -0.65 3.19
C VAL A 55 1.78 -1.24 4.50
N ALA A 56 2.17 -2.50 4.49
CA ALA A 56 2.71 -3.19 5.66
C ALA A 56 4.00 -2.51 6.14
N ASN A 57 4.12 -2.27 7.45
CA ASN A 57 5.33 -1.69 8.04
C ASN A 57 5.96 -2.51 9.19
N SER A 58 5.49 -3.73 9.45
CA SER A 58 6.03 -4.56 10.54
C SER A 58 6.61 -5.88 10.06
N VAL A 59 7.53 -6.45 10.83
CA VAL A 59 8.14 -7.77 10.55
C VAL A 59 7.12 -8.91 10.46
N HIS A 60 5.93 -8.73 11.05
CA HIS A 60 4.86 -9.74 11.03
C HIS A 60 3.93 -9.59 9.83
N SER A 61 3.85 -8.39 9.23
CA SER A 61 2.91 -8.09 8.15
C SER A 61 3.55 -7.96 6.78
N VAL A 62 4.85 -7.64 6.71
CA VAL A 62 5.58 -7.57 5.44
C VAL A 62 5.85 -8.99 4.93
N ALA A 63 5.29 -9.33 3.76
CA ALA A 63 5.57 -10.60 3.12
C ALA A 63 7.00 -10.65 2.58
N LYS A 64 7.61 -11.84 2.62
CA LYS A 64 8.97 -12.08 2.12
C LYS A 64 9.08 -11.68 0.65
N GLY A 65 10.11 -10.89 0.32
CA GLY A 65 10.35 -10.40 -1.04
C GLY A 65 9.61 -9.10 -1.38
N THR A 66 8.95 -8.48 -0.39
CA THR A 66 8.34 -7.15 -0.51
C THR A 66 9.00 -6.16 0.44
N HIS A 67 8.83 -4.86 0.18
CA HIS A 67 9.34 -3.77 0.99
C HIS A 67 8.28 -3.24 1.97
N SER A 68 8.75 -2.73 3.10
CA SER A 68 7.90 -2.06 4.09
C SER A 68 7.53 -0.63 3.68
N ALA A 69 6.51 -0.07 4.35
CA ALA A 69 6.14 1.34 4.18
C ALA A 69 7.33 2.28 4.43
N GLY A 70 8.05 2.12 5.55
CA GLY A 70 9.23 2.93 5.87
C GLY A 70 10.34 2.85 4.81
N TYR A 71 10.57 1.67 4.22
CA TYR A 71 11.55 1.52 3.15
C TYR A 71 11.17 2.32 1.90
N ILE A 72 9.89 2.26 1.48
CA ILE A 72 9.43 2.98 0.29
C ILE A 72 9.08 4.44 0.57
N TYR A 73 8.98 4.87 1.83
CA TYR A 73 8.50 6.21 2.19
C TYR A 73 9.33 7.33 1.54
N GLN A 74 10.65 7.17 1.48
CA GLN A 74 11.53 8.16 0.84
C GLN A 74 11.58 8.04 -0.68
N SER A 75 10.97 7.01 -1.26
CA SER A 75 11.05 6.70 -2.70
C SER A 75 10.10 7.52 -3.58
N PHE A 76 9.17 8.27 -2.99
CA PHE A 76 8.21 9.12 -3.69
C PHE A 76 7.82 10.32 -2.83
N LYS A 77 7.16 11.34 -3.42
CA LYS A 77 6.87 12.61 -2.74
C LYS A 77 5.68 12.52 -1.80
N ASP A 78 4.46 12.56 -2.34
CA ASP A 78 3.21 12.57 -1.57
C ASP A 78 2.36 11.33 -1.88
N SER A 79 2.23 11.00 -3.16
CA SER A 79 1.55 9.80 -3.64
C SER A 79 2.25 9.16 -4.84
N ILE A 80 1.93 7.89 -5.09
CA ILE A 80 2.39 7.12 -6.25
C ILE A 80 1.35 6.05 -6.62
N LEU A 81 1.30 5.69 -7.89
CA LEU A 81 0.47 4.58 -8.37
C LEU A 81 1.18 3.24 -8.19
N CYS A 82 0.42 2.21 -7.85
CA CYS A 82 0.88 0.82 -7.91
C CYS A 82 -0.14 -0.05 -8.66
N THR A 83 0.29 -1.24 -9.06
CA THR A 83 -0.58 -2.22 -9.73
C THR A 83 -0.59 -3.50 -8.93
N VAL A 84 -1.78 -4.04 -8.68
CA VAL A 84 -1.96 -5.33 -8.00
C VAL A 84 -1.42 -6.44 -8.90
N LYS A 85 -0.47 -7.24 -8.40
CA LYS A 85 0.21 -8.29 -9.18
C LYS A 85 -0.22 -9.71 -8.81
N PHE A 86 -0.52 -9.96 -7.54
CA PHE A 86 -0.90 -11.26 -6.99
C PHE A 86 -1.66 -11.09 -5.67
#